data_AF-A0A3D5JXN7-F1
#
_entry.id   AF-A0A3D5JXN7-F1
#
_cell.length_a   1.000
_cell.length_b   1.000
_cell.length_c   1.000
_cell.angle_alpha   90.00
_cell.angle_beta   90.00
_cell.angle_gamma   90.00
#
_symmetry.space_group_name_H-M   'P 1'
#
loop_
_entity.id
_entity.type
_entity.pdbx_description
1 polymer ?
#
loop_
_entity_poly.entity_id
_entity_poly.type
_entity_poly.pdbx_seq_one_letter_code
_entity_poly.pdbx_strand_id
1 'polypeptide(L)'
;LRQEQLAGNQQPAAAEGQIGHFHAADSLPGHSAWIEGDYKLHRIPVKKNATQFNYELYHLVNDPKESNNLLNEDKSRLAKRFGRMKADLVTWQQSVINSLNGRDYR
;
A
#
# COMPACT_ATOMS: atom_id res chain seq x y z
N LEU A 1 8.73 -32.10 -15.64
CA LEU A 1 8.90 -31.84 -14.19
C LEU A 1 10.19 -31.06 -13.97
N ARG A 2 10.23 -30.15 -12.98
CA ARG A 2 11.48 -29.47 -12.56
C ARG A 2 12.43 -30.52 -11.94
N GLN A 3 13.73 -30.45 -12.24
CA GLN A 3 14.71 -31.47 -11.81
C GLN A 3 14.80 -31.63 -10.28
N GLU A 4 14.47 -30.59 -9.52
CA GLU A 4 14.43 -30.59 -8.06
C GLU A 4 13.42 -31.59 -7.47
N GLN A 5 12.38 -31.96 -8.23
CA GLN A 5 11.37 -32.94 -7.79
C GLN A 5 11.83 -34.40 -7.97
N LEU A 6 12.83 -34.66 -8.83
CA LEU A 6 13.34 -36.00 -9.11
C LEU A 6 14.38 -36.47 -8.09
N ALA A 7 15.05 -35.54 -7.40
CA ALA A 7 16.17 -35.83 -6.52
C ALA A 7 15.78 -36.13 -5.06
N GLY A 8 14.48 -36.16 -4.72
CA GLY A 8 14.02 -36.38 -3.33
C GLY A 8 14.46 -35.29 -2.32
N ASN A 9 15.12 -34.23 -2.79
CA ASN A 9 15.74 -33.19 -1.96
C ASN A 9 14.78 -32.01 -1.74
N GLN A 10 13.53 -32.31 -1.38
CA GLN A 10 12.54 -31.29 -1.05
C GLN A 10 12.81 -30.80 0.37
N GLN A 11 13.09 -29.50 0.52
CA GLN A 11 13.14 -28.88 1.85
C GLN A 11 11.78 -29.06 2.53
N PRO A 12 11.73 -29.32 3.85
CA PRO A 12 10.49 -29.41 4.57
C PRO A 12 9.71 -28.11 4.38
N ALA A 13 8.38 -28.21 4.25
CA ALA A 13 7.52 -27.04 4.26
C ALA A 13 7.80 -26.24 5.54
N ALA A 14 7.92 -24.92 5.40
CA ALA A 14 8.01 -24.04 6.57
C ALA A 14 6.80 -24.31 7.48
N ALA A 15 7.00 -24.16 8.79
CA ALA A 15 5.90 -24.32 9.76
C ALA A 15 4.71 -23.43 9.34
N GLU A 16 3.49 -23.94 9.51
CA GLU A 16 2.27 -23.21 9.16
C GLU A 16 2.28 -21.83 9.84
N GLY A 17 2.11 -20.75 9.06
CA GLY A 17 2.22 -19.36 9.54
C GLY A 17 3.62 -18.74 9.48
N GLN A 18 4.66 -19.50 9.10
CA GLN A 18 6.02 -18.98 8.97
C GLN A 18 6.32 -18.49 7.55
N ILE A 19 5.93 -17.25 7.32
CA ILE A 19 6.36 -16.40 6.20
C ILE A 19 7.90 -16.23 6.20
N GLY A 20 8.58 -16.84 5.24
CA GLY A 20 10.05 -16.79 5.12
C GLY A 20 10.64 -15.41 4.76
N HIS A 21 9.82 -14.37 4.57
CA HIS A 21 10.26 -13.03 4.22
C HIS A 21 9.63 -11.99 5.16
N PHE A 22 10.47 -11.25 5.87
CA PHE A 22 10.04 -10.15 6.71
C PHE A 22 9.96 -8.86 5.89
N HIS A 23 8.82 -8.19 5.96
CA HIS A 23 8.62 -6.88 5.37
C HIS A 23 8.96 -5.80 6.39
N ALA A 24 9.89 -4.90 6.04
CA ALA A 24 10.25 -3.78 6.90
C ALA A 24 9.05 -2.85 7.10
N ALA A 25 8.74 -2.52 8.37
CA ALA A 25 7.59 -1.69 8.73
C ALA A 25 7.61 -0.29 8.07
N ASP A 26 8.81 0.22 7.81
CA ASP A 26 9.04 1.57 7.30
C ASP A 26 9.19 1.60 5.77
N SER A 27 9.22 0.43 5.11
CA SER A 27 9.30 0.34 3.66
C SER A 27 7.93 -0.01 3.10
N LEU A 28 7.23 1.02 2.63
CA LEU A 28 5.97 0.92 1.91
C LEU A 28 6.19 1.18 0.43
N PRO A 29 6.82 0.23 -0.29
CA PRO A 29 7.14 0.40 -1.69
C PRO A 29 5.88 0.36 -2.54
N GLY A 30 5.94 1.08 -3.66
CA GLY A 30 4.92 1.00 -4.69
C GLY A 30 3.76 1.99 -4.51
N HIS A 31 2.87 1.92 -5.49
CA HIS A 31 1.65 2.71 -5.54
C HIS A 31 0.63 2.16 -4.55
N SER A 32 -0.15 3.04 -3.95
CA SER A 32 -1.24 2.66 -3.04
C SER A 32 -2.35 3.69 -3.13
N ALA A 33 -3.59 3.27 -2.94
CA ALA A 33 -4.72 4.17 -2.98
C ALA A 33 -5.68 3.91 -1.81
N TRP A 34 -6.28 4.97 -1.29
CA TRP A 34 -7.31 4.93 -0.25
C TRP A 34 -8.60 5.54 -0.80
N ILE A 35 -9.71 4.82 -0.67
CA ILE A 35 -11.04 5.28 -1.07
C ILE A 35 -11.84 5.63 0.18
N GLU A 36 -12.37 6.84 0.23
CA GLU A 36 -13.28 7.29 1.29
C GLU A 36 -14.50 7.93 0.62
N GLY A 37 -15.59 7.15 0.50
CA GLY A 37 -16.78 7.57 -0.24
C GLY A 37 -16.43 7.91 -1.69
N ASP A 38 -16.78 9.13 -2.11
CA ASP A 38 -16.55 9.60 -3.48
C ASP A 38 -15.10 10.05 -3.74
N TYR A 39 -14.21 10.00 -2.75
CA TYR A 39 -12.85 10.50 -2.87
C TYR A 39 -11.84 9.37 -2.96
N LYS A 40 -10.83 9.54 -3.83
CA LYS A 40 -9.67 8.67 -3.94
C LYS A 40 -8.40 9.44 -3.65
N LEU A 41 -7.65 8.98 -2.65
CA LEU A 41 -6.28 9.41 -2.39
C LEU A 41 -5.31 8.42 -3.03
N HIS A 42 -4.51 8.86 -3.99
CA HIS A 42 -3.48 8.05 -4.64
C HIS A 42 -2.09 8.47 -4.13
N ARG A 43 -1.34 7.52 -3.58
CA ARG A 43 0.05 7.68 -3.14
C ARG A 43 0.97 7.05 -4.18
N ILE A 44 1.85 7.87 -4.75
CA ILE A 44 2.72 7.53 -5.88
C ILE A 44 4.18 7.63 -5.44
N PRO A 45 4.99 6.57 -5.57
CA PRO A 45 6.42 6.63 -5.30
C PRO A 45 7.16 7.47 -6.34
N VAL A 46 8.08 8.32 -5.88
CA VAL A 46 8.94 9.09 -6.79
C VAL A 46 10.06 8.17 -7.28
N LYS A 47 10.10 7.91 -8.60
CA LYS A 47 11.02 6.92 -9.24
C LYS A 47 12.50 7.02 -8.85
N LYS A 48 12.98 8.17 -8.38
CA LYS A 48 14.39 8.39 -7.98
C LYS A 48 14.67 8.15 -6.49
N ASN A 49 13.67 8.14 -5.62
CA ASN A 49 13.82 8.01 -4.17
C ASN A 49 12.70 7.12 -3.61
N ALA A 50 13.04 5.92 -3.16
CA ALA A 50 12.08 4.96 -2.57
C ALA A 50 11.40 5.47 -1.27
N THR A 51 11.85 6.61 -0.74
CA THR A 51 11.35 7.23 0.50
C THR A 51 10.48 8.46 0.26
N GLN A 52 10.41 8.97 -0.98
CA GLN A 52 9.58 10.13 -1.32
C GLN A 52 8.32 9.71 -2.08
N PHE A 53 7.19 10.32 -1.69
CA PHE A 53 5.89 9.99 -2.23
C PHE A 53 5.12 11.26 -2.59
N ASN A 54 4.54 11.27 -3.78
CA ASN A 54 3.55 12.25 -4.20
C ASN A 54 2.17 11.75 -3.83
N TYR A 55 1.27 12.69 -3.59
CA TYR A 55 -0.14 12.41 -3.33
C TYR A 55 -0.99 13.16 -4.33
N GLU A 56 -2.04 12.48 -4.80
CA GLU A 56 -3.06 13.02 -5.68
C GLU A 56 -4.43 12.71 -5.07
N LEU A 57 -5.36 13.66 -5.12
CA LEU A 57 -6.71 13.50 -4.60
C LEU A 57 -7.73 13.75 -5.70
N TYR A 58 -8.62 12.78 -5.91
CA TYR A 58 -9.65 12.82 -6.95
C TYR A 58 -11.03 12.66 -6.35
N HIS A 59 -12.05 13.22 -7.01
CA HIS A 59 -13.45 13.01 -6.69
C HIS A 59 -14.07 12.10 -7.76
N LEU A 60 -14.23 10.82 -7.46
CA LEU A 60 -14.61 9.77 -8.41
C LEU A 60 -15.96 10.02 -9.11
N VAL A 61 -16.93 10.63 -8.42
CA VAL A 61 -18.24 10.94 -9.03
C VAL A 61 -18.14 12.06 -10.06
N ASN A 62 -17.44 13.14 -9.74
CA ASN A 62 -17.35 14.33 -10.61
C ASN A 62 -16.22 14.20 -11.63
N ASP A 63 -15.23 13.36 -11.35
CA ASP A 63 -14.07 13.07 -12.19
C ASP A 63 -13.78 11.56 -12.23
N PRO A 64 -14.62 10.77 -12.95
CA PRO A 64 -14.45 9.32 -13.04
C PRO A 64 -13.16 8.90 -13.78
N LYS A 65 -12.57 9.82 -14.54
CA LYS A 65 -11.32 9.60 -15.29
C LYS A 65 -10.08 10.03 -14.49
N GLU A 66 -10.25 10.48 -13.25
CA GLU A 66 -9.16 10.88 -12.35
C GLU A 66 -8.19 11.87 -13.02
N SER A 67 -8.75 12.80 -13.80
CA SER A 67 -7.99 13.77 -14.60
C SER A 67 -7.71 15.06 -13.85
N ASN A 68 -8.50 15.41 -12.82
CA ASN A 68 -8.33 16.62 -12.02
C ASN A 68 -7.84 16.33 -10.59
N ASN A 69 -6.56 16.59 -10.34
CA ASN A 69 -5.99 16.49 -9.00
C ASN A 69 -6.40 17.70 -8.14
N LEU A 70 -7.30 17.46 -7.20
CA LEU A 70 -7.87 18.47 -6.29
C LEU A 70 -6.83 19.08 -5.33
N LEU A 71 -5.69 18.42 -5.12
CA LEU A 71 -4.59 18.99 -4.34
C LEU A 71 -3.86 20.12 -5.09
N ASN A 72 -4.05 20.28 -6.40
CA ASN A 72 -3.43 21.37 -7.15
C ASN A 72 -4.21 22.69 -7.04
N GLU A 73 -5.53 22.62 -6.84
CA GLU A 73 -6.41 23.79 -6.89
C GLU A 73 -6.70 24.38 -5.50
N ASP A 74 -7.17 23.55 -4.55
CA ASP A 74 -7.75 24.06 -3.29
C ASP A 74 -7.33 23.23 -2.07
N LYS A 75 -6.03 23.32 -1.74
CA LYS A 75 -5.41 22.57 -0.63
C LYS A 75 -6.02 22.90 0.73
N SER A 76 -6.42 24.15 0.97
CA SER A 76 -6.89 24.60 2.29
C SER A 76 -8.24 23.99 2.63
N ARG A 77 -9.19 23.97 1.68
CA ARG A 77 -10.51 23.37 1.87
C ARG A 77 -10.46 21.87 2.09
N LEU A 78 -9.55 21.19 1.40
CA LEU A 78 -9.42 19.74 1.46
C LEU A 78 -8.37 19.24 2.47
N ALA A 79 -7.63 20.13 3.13
CA ALA A 79 -6.55 19.78 4.06
C ALA A 79 -6.99 18.78 5.14
N LYS A 80 -8.16 19.01 5.76
CA LYS A 80 -8.69 18.12 6.80
C LYS A 80 -9.03 16.73 6.27
N ARG A 81 -9.63 16.65 5.07
CA ARG A 81 -9.95 15.37 4.42
C ARG A 81 -8.66 14.64 4.04
N PHE A 82 -7.76 15.34 3.34
CA PHE A 82 -6.46 14.82 2.94
C PHE A 82 -5.68 14.26 4.13
N GLY A 83 -5.63 15.00 5.25
CA GLY A 83 -4.96 14.56 6.47
C GLY A 83 -5.54 13.26 7.04
N ARG A 84 -6.87 13.12 7.08
CA ARG A 84 -7.54 11.89 7.55
C ARG A 84 -7.28 10.72 6.61
N MET A 85 -7.55 10.86 5.31
CA MET A 85 -7.32 9.81 4.33
C MET A 85 -5.86 9.35 4.30
N LYS A 86 -4.90 10.26 4.49
CA LYS A 86 -3.49 9.91 4.59
C LYS A 86 -3.19 9.09 5.85
N ALA A 87 -3.76 9.45 6.99
CA ALA A 87 -3.59 8.71 8.24
C ALA A 87 -4.21 7.30 8.14
N ASP A 88 -5.40 7.20 7.55
CA ASP A 88 -6.08 5.92 7.34
C ASP A 88 -5.30 5.02 6.39
N LEU A 89 -4.77 5.60 5.29
CA LEU A 89 -3.90 4.88 4.36
C LEU A 89 -2.67 4.30 5.06
N VAL A 90 -1.98 5.09 5.88
CA VAL A 90 -0.79 4.63 6.62
C VAL A 90 -1.16 3.53 7.62
N THR A 91 -2.27 3.69 8.34
CA THR A 91 -2.75 2.71 9.33
C THR A 91 -3.07 1.38 8.65
N TRP A 92 -3.78 1.42 7.52
CA TRP A 92 -4.08 0.24 6.71
C TRP A 92 -2.79 -0.42 6.19
N GLN A 93 -1.85 0.36 5.67
CA GLN A 93 -0.57 -0.15 5.19
C GLN A 93 0.24 -0.86 6.30
N GLN A 94 0.23 -0.33 7.52
CA GLN A 94 0.85 -0.96 8.68
C GLN A 94 0.16 -2.27 9.06
N SER A 95 -1.19 -2.31 9.01
CA SER A 95 -1.95 -3.55 9.23
C SER A 95 -1.58 -4.62 8.20
N VAL A 96 -1.46 -4.26 6.93
CA VAL A 96 -1.00 -5.19 5.88
C VAL A 96 0.40 -5.73 6.19
N ILE A 97 1.33 -4.88 6.60
CA ILE A 97 2.68 -5.34 6.99
C ILE A 97 2.63 -6.27 8.21
N ASN A 98 1.76 -6.03 9.18
CA ASN A 98 1.61 -6.89 10.36
C ASN A 98 1.08 -8.28 9.98
N SER A 99 0.04 -8.34 9.14
CA SER A 99 -0.47 -9.59 8.55
C SER A 99 0.61 -10.31 7.74
N LEU A 100 1.30 -9.60 6.84
CA LEU A 100 2.43 -10.12 6.07
C LEU A 100 3.63 -10.51 6.91
N ASN A 101 3.73 -10.07 8.16
CA ASN A 101 4.74 -10.45 9.14
C ASN A 101 4.24 -11.52 10.14
N GLY A 102 3.08 -12.13 9.87
CA GLY A 102 2.52 -13.22 10.67
C GLY A 102 2.08 -12.79 12.07
N ARG A 103 1.93 -11.47 12.31
CA ARG A 103 1.52 -10.93 13.62
C ARG A 103 0.03 -11.07 13.87
N ASP A 104 -0.77 -11.16 12.80
CA ASP A 104 -2.23 -11.24 12.88
C ASP A 104 -2.76 -12.69 12.96
N TYR A 105 -1.89 -13.71 12.89
CA TYR A 105 -2.26 -15.12 12.81
C TYR A 105 -1.74 -15.97 13.99
N ARG A 106 -1.44 -15.32 15.13
CA ARG A 106 -0.99 -15.98 16.36
C ARG A 106 -2.13 -16.30 17.30
#